data_AF-A0A291E639-F1
#
_entry.id   AF-A0A291E639-F1
#
_cell.length_a   1.000
_cell.length_b   1.000
_cell.length_c   1.000
_cell.angle_alpha   90.00
_cell.angle_beta   90.00
_cell.angle_gamma   90.00
#
_symmetry.space_group_name_H-M   'P 1'
#
loop_
_entity.id
_entity.type
_entity.pdbx_description
1 polymer ?
#
loop_
_entity_poly.entity_id
_entity_poly.type
_entity_poly.pdbx_seq_one_letter_code
_entity_poly.pdbx_strand_id
1 'polypeptide(L)'
;MIMKNKGNDADKMVPWLQESSRVASIEWQDSDNVHISHIRNFSYRNETRPAPDWYDCQLKLSDVIATDLVLSYWAGNAIAHVFLSFGFENGRWLALSIETRRRQNQSWSAFGGFLKNYPLVYVIADERDLIGVRANVRKERVYLYPLNITRQQSQDLFCSYLLRIEKVNQHPEWHNTLLNNCTSNIFYHGKSVSFAVKYEVVNKNWPQL
;
A
#
# COMPACT_ATOMS: atom_id res chain seq x y z
N MET A 1 -8.92 -33.35 12.19
CA MET A 1 -7.48 -33.44 11.87
C MET A 1 -7.09 -32.13 11.19
N ILE A 2 -6.49 -31.20 11.92
CA ILE A 2 -6.14 -29.86 11.39
C ILE A 2 -4.87 -30.02 10.57
N MET A 3 -4.96 -29.84 9.25
CA MET A 3 -3.78 -29.80 8.39
C MET A 3 -2.99 -28.51 8.70
N LYS A 4 -1.95 -28.64 9.52
CA LYS A 4 -0.90 -27.63 9.63
C LYS A 4 -0.21 -27.54 8.27
N ASN A 5 -0.43 -26.45 7.55
CA ASN A 5 0.29 -26.16 6.32
C ASN A 5 1.75 -25.87 6.70
N LYS A 6 2.59 -26.92 6.69
CA LYS A 6 4.04 -26.78 6.84
C LYS A 6 4.56 -26.12 5.57
N GLY A 7 4.68 -24.79 5.59
CA GLY A 7 5.49 -24.09 4.60
C GLY A 7 6.87 -24.75 4.57
N ASN A 8 7.25 -25.26 3.39
CA ASN A 8 8.48 -26.01 3.19
C ASN A 8 9.68 -25.14 3.62
N ASP A 9 10.55 -25.62 4.51
CA ASP A 9 11.66 -24.82 5.05
C ASP A 9 12.63 -24.31 3.96
N ALA A 10 12.64 -24.95 2.79
CA ALA A 10 13.33 -24.49 1.59
C ALA A 10 12.84 -23.12 1.08
N ASP A 11 11.57 -22.76 1.31
CA ASP A 11 11.00 -21.49 0.87
C ASP A 11 11.54 -20.32 1.74
N LYS A 12 12.01 -20.58 2.97
CA LYS A 12 12.54 -19.52 3.85
C LYS A 12 13.84 -18.89 3.35
N MET A 13 14.63 -19.62 2.57
CA MET A 13 15.95 -19.18 2.05
C MET A 13 15.86 -18.39 0.74
N VAL A 14 14.73 -18.41 0.03
CA VAL A 14 14.59 -17.69 -1.24
C VAL A 14 14.38 -16.20 -0.98
N PRO A 15 15.16 -15.29 -1.56
CA PRO A 15 14.99 -13.85 -1.35
C PRO A 15 13.58 -13.36 -1.69
N TRP A 16 13.14 -12.32 -0.98
CA TRP A 16 11.94 -11.57 -1.34
C TRP A 16 12.11 -10.89 -2.71
N LEU A 17 11.00 -10.65 -3.41
CA LEU A 17 11.00 -9.75 -4.56
C LEU A 17 11.50 -8.37 -4.14
N GLN A 18 12.26 -7.73 -5.03
CA GLN A 18 12.96 -6.48 -4.72
C GLN A 18 12.00 -5.40 -4.20
N GLU A 19 10.80 -5.29 -4.78
CA GLU A 19 9.76 -4.31 -4.44
C GLU A 19 9.21 -4.45 -3.02
N SER A 20 9.46 -5.59 -2.36
CA SER A 20 9.02 -5.90 -0.99
C SER A 20 10.14 -6.48 -0.12
N SER A 21 11.39 -6.28 -0.56
CA SER A 21 12.59 -6.77 0.13
C SER A 21 12.85 -6.01 1.43
N ARG A 22 12.56 -4.72 1.45
CA ARG A 22 12.51 -3.86 2.64
C ARG A 22 11.06 -3.54 2.98
N VAL A 23 10.72 -3.59 4.26
CA VAL A 23 9.37 -3.28 4.76
C VAL A 23 9.44 -1.97 5.52
N ALA A 24 8.43 -1.12 5.33
CA ALA A 24 8.31 0.13 6.06
C ALA A 24 8.32 -0.12 7.57
N SER A 25 9.12 0.64 8.31
CA SER A 25 9.19 0.59 9.77
C SER A 25 8.73 1.92 10.33
N ILE A 26 7.97 1.87 11.43
CA ILE A 26 7.41 3.05 12.10
C ILE A 26 8.05 3.14 13.48
N GLU A 27 8.57 4.32 13.81
CA GLU A 27 9.09 4.64 15.14
C GLU A 27 8.46 5.96 15.60
N TRP A 28 7.65 5.87 16.64
CA TRP A 28 6.99 7.02 17.25
C TRP A 28 7.94 7.73 18.20
N GLN A 29 8.15 9.02 17.97
CA GLN A 29 8.92 9.88 18.89
C GLN A 29 7.99 10.46 19.97
N ASP A 30 6.77 10.80 19.57
CA ASP A 30 5.66 11.19 20.45
C ASP A 30 4.31 10.94 19.73
N SER A 31 3.24 11.61 20.17
CA SER A 31 1.89 11.45 19.59
C SER A 31 1.72 12.06 18.19
N ASP A 32 2.61 12.94 17.76
CA ASP A 32 2.53 13.66 16.48
C ASP A 32 3.74 13.38 15.58
N ASN A 33 4.94 13.23 16.14
CA ASN A 33 6.19 13.04 15.39
C ASN A 33 6.50 11.55 15.18
N VAL A 34 6.69 11.18 13.91
CA VAL A 34 6.95 9.79 13.50
C VAL A 34 8.16 9.73 12.58
N HIS A 35 9.09 8.81 12.87
CA HIS A 35 10.12 8.41 11.93
C HIS A 35 9.64 7.19 11.15
N ILE A 36 9.65 7.30 9.82
CA ILE A 36 9.32 6.20 8.91
C ILE A 36 10.57 5.82 8.13
N SER A 37 10.98 4.57 8.28
CA SER A 37 12.09 4.00 7.51
C SER A 37 11.60 3.15 6.34
N HIS A 38 12.39 3.05 5.29
CA HIS A 38 12.12 2.26 4.09
C HIS A 38 10.89 2.71 3.29
N ILE A 39 10.69 4.02 3.15
CA ILE A 39 9.72 4.56 2.19
C ILE A 39 10.24 4.25 0.79
N ARG A 40 9.43 3.56 -0.01
CA ARG A 40 9.82 3.12 -1.35
C ARG A 40 9.75 4.28 -2.34
N ASN A 41 10.77 4.36 -3.19
CA ASN A 41 10.91 5.45 -4.16
C ASN A 41 11.40 4.95 -5.51
N PHE A 42 10.86 3.81 -5.95
CA PHE A 42 11.32 3.16 -7.16
C PHE A 42 11.01 4.04 -8.37
N SER A 43 11.96 4.12 -9.29
CA SER A 43 11.73 4.70 -10.60
C SER A 43 11.70 3.60 -11.67
N TYR A 44 10.82 3.75 -12.63
CA TYR A 44 10.55 2.70 -13.62
C TYR A 44 10.75 3.27 -15.02
N ARG A 45 11.73 2.74 -15.76
CA ARG A 45 11.89 3.03 -17.21
C ARG A 45 11.03 2.10 -18.07
N ASN A 46 10.86 0.86 -17.62
CA ASN A 46 9.93 -0.15 -18.16
C ASN A 46 9.62 -1.19 -17.07
N GLU A 47 8.69 -2.09 -17.32
CA GLU A 47 8.23 -3.09 -16.34
C GLU A 47 9.34 -4.01 -15.82
N THR A 48 10.35 -4.29 -16.65
CA THR A 48 11.33 -5.35 -16.36
C THR A 48 12.58 -4.86 -15.64
N ARG A 49 12.79 -3.54 -15.55
CA ARG A 49 14.00 -2.94 -14.96
C ARG A 49 13.66 -1.76 -14.06
N PRO A 50 13.12 -2.02 -12.84
CA PRO A 50 13.02 -0.97 -11.84
C PRO A 50 14.41 -0.50 -11.41
N ALA A 51 14.54 0.79 -11.15
CA ALA A 51 15.66 1.37 -10.41
C ALA A 51 15.20 1.52 -8.94
N PRO A 52 15.62 0.59 -8.06
CA PRO A 52 15.11 0.49 -6.71
C PRO A 52 15.75 1.55 -5.82
N ASP A 53 14.94 2.20 -4.99
CA ASP A 53 15.39 3.19 -4.03
C ASP A 53 14.47 3.21 -2.80
N TRP A 54 15.05 3.53 -1.65
CA TRP A 54 14.34 3.73 -0.39
C TRP A 54 14.98 4.87 0.39
N TYR A 55 14.14 5.62 1.08
CA TYR A 55 14.59 6.66 1.98
C TYR A 55 13.80 6.61 3.29
N ASP A 56 14.35 7.30 4.28
CA ASP A 56 13.73 7.45 5.59
C ASP A 56 13.33 8.92 5.76
N CYS A 57 12.25 9.18 6.48
CA CYS A 57 11.88 10.56 6.81
C CYS A 57 11.19 10.67 8.16
N GLN A 58 11.28 11.86 8.75
CA GLN A 58 10.42 12.26 9.84
C GLN A 58 9.22 13.04 9.30
N LEU A 59 8.05 12.77 9.86
CA LEU A 59 6.78 13.39 9.48
C LEU A 59 6.01 13.72 10.76
N LYS A 60 5.18 14.76 10.68
CA LYS A 60 4.14 15.00 11.69
C LYS A 60 2.82 14.46 11.18
N LEU A 61 2.05 13.80 12.06
CA LEU A 61 0.68 13.44 11.74
C LEU A 61 -0.13 14.69 11.44
N SER A 62 0.08 15.76 12.21
CA SER A 62 -0.58 17.04 12.04
C SER A 62 -0.38 17.62 10.65
N ASP A 63 0.73 17.35 9.96
CA ASP A 63 0.98 17.83 8.60
C ASP A 63 0.10 17.17 7.54
N VAL A 64 -0.62 16.07 7.83
CA VAL A 64 -1.55 15.45 6.89
C VAL A 64 -2.79 16.32 6.73
N ILE A 65 -3.12 16.66 5.48
CA ILE A 65 -4.24 17.57 5.13
C ILE A 65 -5.27 17.00 4.17
N ALA A 66 -4.94 15.93 3.45
CA ALA A 66 -5.82 15.35 2.44
C ALA A 66 -5.62 13.85 2.29
N THR A 67 -6.64 13.16 1.79
CA THR A 67 -6.58 11.74 1.45
C THR A 67 -7.25 11.50 0.10
N ASP A 68 -6.58 10.79 -0.80
CA ASP A 68 -7.12 10.28 -2.06
C ASP A 68 -7.32 8.75 -1.95
N LEU A 69 -8.47 8.26 -2.39
CA LEU A 69 -8.70 6.83 -2.66
C LEU A 69 -8.22 6.51 -4.07
N VAL A 70 -7.38 5.48 -4.20
CA VAL A 70 -6.82 5.04 -5.47
C VAL A 70 -7.38 3.68 -5.85
N LEU A 71 -7.95 3.58 -7.06
CA LEU A 71 -8.41 2.34 -7.66
C LEU A 71 -7.55 2.02 -8.89
N SER A 72 -6.93 0.84 -8.92
CA SER A 72 -6.18 0.36 -10.08
C SER A 72 -6.77 -0.92 -10.66
N TYR A 73 -7.07 -0.93 -11.95
CA TYR A 73 -7.68 -2.06 -12.66
C TYR A 73 -6.72 -2.64 -13.71
N TRP A 74 -6.36 -3.92 -13.56
CA TRP A 74 -5.47 -4.65 -14.49
C TRP A 74 -6.14 -5.85 -15.21
N ALA A 75 -7.30 -6.33 -14.75
CA ALA A 75 -7.98 -7.50 -15.32
C ALA A 75 -9.46 -7.18 -15.60
N GLY A 76 -9.71 -6.21 -16.48
CA GLY A 76 -11.07 -5.73 -16.78
C GLY A 76 -11.67 -4.89 -15.63
N ASN A 77 -13.00 -4.86 -15.49
CA ASN A 77 -13.71 -4.12 -14.44
C ASN A 77 -13.86 -4.90 -13.12
N ALA A 78 -13.51 -6.19 -13.09
CA ALA A 78 -13.88 -7.09 -11.99
C ALA A 78 -12.91 -7.09 -10.80
N ILE A 79 -11.66 -6.65 -10.99
CA ILE A 79 -10.64 -6.69 -9.95
C ILE A 79 -9.97 -5.30 -9.88
N ALA A 80 -10.27 -4.58 -8.80
CA ALA A 80 -9.64 -3.30 -8.46
C ALA A 80 -8.69 -3.50 -7.27
N HIS A 81 -7.46 -3.02 -7.40
CA HIS A 81 -6.54 -2.88 -6.28
C HIS A 81 -6.80 -1.53 -5.68
N VAL A 82 -7.13 -1.53 -4.39
CA VAL A 82 -7.60 -0.35 -3.68
C VAL A 82 -6.55 0.02 -2.64
N PHE A 83 -6.15 1.28 -2.63
CA PHE A 83 -5.21 1.83 -1.66
C PHE A 83 -5.44 3.32 -1.46
N LEU A 84 -4.73 3.93 -0.50
CA LEU A 84 -4.89 5.35 -0.16
C LEU A 84 -3.61 6.12 -0.46
N SER A 85 -3.76 7.41 -0.71
CA SER A 85 -2.67 8.36 -0.83
C SER A 85 -2.95 9.56 0.08
N PHE A 86 -1.95 9.99 0.84
CA PHE A 86 -2.09 11.03 1.85
C PHE A 86 -1.26 12.24 1.48
N GLY A 87 -1.90 13.41 1.43
CA GLY A 87 -1.29 14.69 1.11
C GLY A 87 -0.89 15.45 2.37
N PHE A 88 0.30 16.06 2.33
CA PHE A 88 0.89 16.81 3.44
C PHE A 88 0.94 18.32 3.15
N GLU A 89 1.01 19.15 4.19
CA GLU A 89 1.07 20.62 4.08
C GLU A 89 2.18 21.13 3.16
N ASN A 90 3.30 20.42 3.08
CA ASN A 90 4.44 20.77 2.22
C ASN A 90 4.27 20.37 0.75
N GLY A 91 3.09 19.85 0.36
CA GLY A 91 2.79 19.42 -1.01
C GLY A 91 3.27 18.01 -1.35
N ARG A 92 3.94 17.30 -0.43
CA ARG A 92 4.31 15.88 -0.60
C ARG A 92 3.07 14.99 -0.50
N TRP A 93 3.12 13.86 -1.19
CA TRP A 93 2.11 12.81 -1.10
C TRP A 93 2.76 11.44 -0.88
N LEU A 94 2.16 10.63 -0.01
CA LEU A 94 2.55 9.24 0.21
C LEU A 94 1.40 8.28 -0.04
N ALA A 95 1.63 7.33 -0.94
CA ALA A 95 0.73 6.23 -1.22
C ALA A 95 1.01 5.04 -0.29
N LEU A 96 -0.05 4.50 0.32
CA LEU A 96 -0.01 3.39 1.25
C LEU A 96 -0.85 2.23 0.72
N SER A 97 -0.16 1.17 0.28
CA SER A 97 -0.75 0.01 -0.39
C SER A 97 -0.58 -1.25 0.46
N ILE A 98 -1.65 -2.02 0.61
CA ILE A 98 -1.61 -3.34 1.24
C ILE A 98 -1.29 -4.35 0.15
N GLU A 99 -0.10 -4.93 0.20
CA GLU A 99 0.38 -5.80 -0.85
C GLU A 99 0.67 -7.20 -0.32
N THR A 100 0.86 -8.09 -1.28
CA THR A 100 1.25 -9.46 -1.03
C THR A 100 2.78 -9.57 -1.11
N ARG A 101 3.43 -9.96 -0.01
CA ARG A 101 4.88 -10.15 0.04
C ARG A 101 5.26 -11.49 -0.57
N ARG A 102 6.03 -11.47 -1.66
CA ARG A 102 6.35 -12.67 -2.45
C ARG A 102 7.84 -12.93 -2.53
N ARG A 103 8.22 -14.21 -2.59
CA ARG A 103 9.59 -14.64 -2.86
C ARG A 103 9.83 -14.77 -4.36
N GLN A 104 11.08 -14.68 -4.79
CA GLN A 104 11.46 -14.67 -6.21
C GLN A 104 11.01 -15.92 -6.99
N ASN A 105 10.91 -17.08 -6.31
CA ASN A 105 10.46 -18.34 -6.89
C ASN A 105 8.93 -18.50 -6.95
N GLN A 106 8.16 -17.58 -6.37
CA GLN A 106 6.70 -17.72 -6.27
C GLN A 106 6.03 -17.09 -7.51
N SER A 107 5.44 -17.91 -8.38
CA SER A 107 4.67 -17.43 -9.54
C SER A 107 3.35 -16.76 -9.12
N TRP A 108 2.99 -15.68 -9.81
CA TRP A 108 1.70 -14.99 -9.62
C TRP A 108 0.77 -15.29 -10.77
N SER A 109 -0.51 -15.46 -10.44
CA SER A 109 -1.58 -15.40 -11.42
C SER A 109 -2.71 -14.56 -10.83
N ALA A 110 -3.27 -13.67 -11.64
CA ALA A 110 -4.41 -12.85 -11.24
C ALA A 110 -5.56 -13.71 -10.71
N PHE A 111 -5.79 -14.90 -11.29
CA PHE A 111 -6.85 -15.83 -10.92
C PHE A 111 -6.45 -16.97 -9.94
N GLY A 112 -5.17 -17.33 -9.85
CA GLY A 112 -4.68 -18.37 -8.92
C GLY A 112 -4.05 -17.82 -7.65
N GLY A 113 -3.82 -16.51 -7.55
CA GLY A 113 -3.53 -15.81 -6.29
C GLY A 113 -4.67 -15.91 -5.27
N PHE A 114 -5.88 -16.28 -5.72
CA PHE A 114 -7.05 -16.52 -4.88
C PHE A 114 -6.95 -17.77 -3.99
N LEU A 115 -6.03 -18.71 -4.28
CA LEU A 115 -5.89 -19.99 -3.57
C LEU A 115 -4.64 -20.12 -2.68
N LYS A 116 -3.73 -19.13 -2.69
CA LYS A 116 -2.46 -19.19 -1.96
C LYS A 116 -2.40 -18.15 -0.84
N ASN A 117 -2.04 -18.60 0.36
CA ASN A 117 -1.76 -17.75 1.50
C ASN A 117 -0.38 -17.14 1.32
N TYR A 118 -0.31 -15.83 1.09
CA TYR A 118 0.93 -15.10 1.05
C TYR A 118 1.01 -14.15 2.26
N PRO A 119 2.21 -13.85 2.79
CA PRO A 119 2.35 -12.84 3.83
C PRO A 119 1.87 -11.48 3.33
N LEU A 120 1.14 -10.76 4.18
CA LEU A 120 0.69 -9.41 3.94
C LEU A 120 1.82 -8.43 4.26
N VAL A 121 1.98 -7.40 3.44
CA VAL A 121 2.93 -6.30 3.67
C VAL A 121 2.26 -4.97 3.37
N TYR A 122 2.62 -3.94 4.13
CA TYR A 122 2.25 -2.57 3.80
C TYR A 122 3.44 -1.90 3.11
N VAL A 123 3.17 -1.29 1.96
CA VAL A 123 4.13 -0.47 1.24
C VAL A 123 3.75 0.98 1.43
N ILE A 124 4.67 1.76 1.99
CA ILE A 124 4.63 3.22 1.95
C ILE A 124 5.55 3.65 0.81
N ALA A 125 5.07 4.46 -0.13
CA ALA A 125 5.87 4.95 -1.24
C ALA A 125 5.44 6.33 -1.71
N ASP A 126 6.30 6.99 -2.51
CA ASP A 126 5.87 8.15 -3.28
C ASP A 126 4.79 7.75 -4.29
N GLU A 127 3.88 8.68 -4.62
CA GLU A 127 2.83 8.44 -5.64
C GLU A 127 3.44 8.04 -6.99
N ARG A 128 4.58 8.61 -7.37
CA ARG A 128 5.29 8.27 -8.62
C ARG A 128 5.75 6.81 -8.69
N ASP A 129 6.02 6.20 -7.54
CA ASP A 129 6.37 4.78 -7.44
C ASP A 129 5.09 3.94 -7.57
N LEU A 130 4.18 4.04 -6.58
CA LEU A 130 3.03 3.14 -6.50
C LEU A 130 1.96 3.40 -7.58
N ILE A 131 1.61 4.66 -7.81
CA ILE A 131 0.59 5.05 -8.80
C ILE A 131 1.24 5.13 -10.18
N GLY A 132 2.42 5.75 -10.27
CA GLY A 132 3.13 5.95 -11.54
C GLY A 132 3.49 4.64 -12.24
N VAL A 133 3.94 3.59 -11.54
CA VAL A 133 4.20 2.29 -12.18
C VAL A 133 2.93 1.69 -12.79
N ARG A 134 1.79 1.83 -12.11
CA ARG A 134 0.50 1.27 -12.56
C ARG A 134 -0.01 2.03 -13.77
N ALA A 135 -0.04 3.35 -13.70
CA ALA A 135 -0.55 4.20 -14.78
C ALA A 135 0.39 4.24 -16.01
N ASN A 136 1.66 4.54 -15.78
CA ASN A 136 2.56 4.91 -16.87
C ASN A 136 3.29 3.71 -17.48
N VAL A 137 3.60 2.70 -16.67
CA VAL A 137 4.44 1.57 -17.07
C VAL A 137 3.58 0.36 -17.41
N ARG A 138 2.70 -0.07 -16.50
CA ARG A 138 1.81 -1.22 -16.68
C ARG A 138 0.55 -0.92 -17.49
N LYS A 139 0.27 0.36 -17.76
CA LYS A 139 -0.93 0.83 -18.47
C LYS A 139 -2.24 0.35 -17.84
N GLU A 140 -2.25 0.21 -16.52
CA GLU A 140 -3.46 -0.06 -15.75
C GLU A 140 -4.39 1.16 -15.81
N ARG A 141 -5.70 0.93 -15.70
CA ARG A 141 -6.65 2.04 -15.53
C ARG A 141 -6.64 2.45 -14.07
N VAL A 142 -6.09 3.62 -13.78
CA VAL A 142 -5.96 4.17 -12.43
C VAL A 142 -6.89 5.34 -12.24
N TYR A 143 -7.65 5.34 -11.17
CA TYR A 143 -8.56 6.41 -10.77
C TYR A 143 -8.18 6.92 -9.39
N LEU A 144 -8.09 8.24 -9.24
CA LEU A 144 -7.85 8.91 -7.96
C LEU A 144 -9.11 9.68 -7.58
N TYR A 145 -9.55 9.47 -6.35
CA TYR A 145 -10.77 10.03 -5.80
C TYR A 145 -10.44 10.78 -4.50
N PRO A 146 -10.37 12.12 -4.52
CA PRO A 146 -10.23 12.88 -3.29
C PRO A 146 -11.40 12.58 -2.36
N LEU A 147 -11.06 12.22 -1.13
CA LEU A 147 -12.06 11.92 -0.12
C LEU A 147 -12.57 13.22 0.50
N ASN A 148 -13.88 13.37 0.56
CA ASN A 148 -14.51 14.49 1.28
C ASN A 148 -14.56 14.19 2.79
N ILE A 149 -13.41 14.28 3.44
CA ILE A 149 -13.22 14.08 4.89
C ILE A 149 -12.47 15.27 5.49
N THR A 150 -12.62 15.49 6.80
CA THR A 150 -11.91 16.57 7.48
C THR A 150 -10.41 16.30 7.55
N ARG A 151 -9.63 17.35 7.82
CA ARG A 151 -8.19 17.21 8.11
C ARG A 151 -7.94 16.22 9.23
N GLN A 152 -8.66 16.33 10.35
CA GLN A 152 -8.55 15.41 11.48
C GLN A 152 -8.83 13.97 11.06
N GLN A 153 -9.85 13.73 10.25
CA GLN A 153 -10.16 12.38 9.74
C GLN A 153 -9.05 11.82 8.85
N SER A 154 -8.39 12.64 8.03
CA SER A 154 -7.23 12.22 7.25
C SER A 154 -6.04 11.84 8.14
N GLN A 155 -5.79 12.62 9.19
CA GLN A 155 -4.74 12.37 10.18
C GLN A 155 -4.99 11.07 10.95
N ASP A 156 -6.23 10.87 11.43
CA ASP A 156 -6.65 9.66 12.14
C ASP A 156 -6.53 8.41 11.25
N LEU A 157 -6.90 8.53 9.98
CA LEU A 157 -6.79 7.46 9.00
C LEU A 157 -5.33 7.11 8.69
N PHE A 158 -4.47 8.12 8.51
CA PHE A 158 -3.04 7.91 8.31
C PHE A 158 -2.40 7.24 9.54
N CYS A 159 -2.68 7.75 10.75
CA CYS A 159 -2.24 7.16 12.01
C CYS A 159 -2.69 5.69 12.15
N SER A 160 -3.95 5.40 11.82
CA SER A 160 -4.51 4.03 11.82
C SER A 160 -3.72 3.09 10.90
N TYR A 161 -3.28 3.58 9.75
CA TYR A 161 -2.39 2.82 8.85
C TYR A 161 -1.01 2.58 9.47
N LEU A 162 -0.38 3.60 10.05
CA LEU A 162 0.94 3.46 10.67
C LEU A 162 0.93 2.44 11.83
N LEU A 163 -0.06 2.52 12.72
CA LEU A 163 -0.26 1.54 13.80
C LEU A 163 -0.49 0.13 13.26
N ARG A 164 -1.17 0.02 12.10
CA ARG A 164 -1.41 -1.27 11.45
C ARG A 164 -0.13 -1.87 10.88
N ILE A 165 0.78 -1.04 10.35
CA ILE A 165 2.11 -1.45 9.87
C ILE A 165 2.91 -2.06 11.01
N GLU A 166 2.97 -1.40 12.16
CA GLU A 166 3.67 -1.92 13.34
C GLU A 166 3.12 -3.29 13.76
N LYS A 167 1.79 -3.40 13.85
CA LYS A 167 1.13 -4.66 14.23
C LYS A 167 1.49 -5.80 13.27
N VAL A 168 1.45 -5.56 11.96
CA VAL A 168 1.78 -6.59 10.95
C VAL A 168 3.27 -6.92 10.94
N ASN A 169 4.15 -5.94 11.20
CA ASN A 169 5.59 -6.17 11.29
C ASN A 169 5.95 -7.03 12.52
N GLN A 170 5.28 -6.83 13.65
CA GLN A 170 5.48 -7.62 14.88
C GLN A 170 4.80 -9.00 14.79
N HIS A 171 3.62 -9.06 14.19
CA HIS A 171 2.82 -10.28 14.04
C HIS A 171 2.42 -10.47 12.57
N PRO A 172 3.26 -11.15 11.77
CA PRO A 172 2.99 -11.35 10.35
C PRO A 172 1.65 -12.05 10.10
N GLU A 173 0.79 -11.36 9.37
CA GLU A 173 -0.51 -11.87 8.94
C GLU A 173 -0.45 -12.41 7.51
N TRP A 174 -1.30 -13.37 7.21
CA TRP A 174 -1.39 -13.98 5.88
C TRP A 174 -2.66 -13.50 5.17
N HIS A 175 -2.51 -13.11 3.90
CA HIS A 175 -3.63 -12.70 3.07
C HIS A 175 -4.51 -13.91 2.73
N ASN A 176 -5.74 -13.93 3.26
CA ASN A 176 -6.81 -14.84 2.84
C ASN A 176 -7.80 -14.04 2.00
N THR A 177 -7.87 -14.33 0.70
CA THR A 177 -8.60 -13.55 -0.31
C THR A 177 -10.12 -13.47 -0.06
N LEU A 178 -10.66 -14.29 0.85
CA LEU A 178 -12.07 -14.29 1.26
C LEU A 178 -12.40 -13.44 2.49
N LEU A 179 -11.41 -13.06 3.32
CA LEU A 179 -11.66 -12.36 4.60
C LEU A 179 -10.80 -11.10 4.80
N ASN A 180 -9.55 -11.10 4.32
CA ASN A 180 -8.57 -10.02 4.51
C ASN A 180 -8.07 -9.47 3.17
N ASN A 181 -8.98 -8.93 2.35
CA ASN A 181 -8.60 -8.22 1.13
C ASN A 181 -8.39 -6.72 1.40
N CYS A 182 -7.72 -6.02 0.47
CA CYS A 182 -7.44 -4.58 0.55
C CYS A 182 -8.73 -3.77 0.81
N THR A 183 -9.85 -4.22 0.26
CA THR A 183 -11.17 -3.61 0.43
C THR A 183 -11.71 -3.77 1.86
N SER A 184 -11.63 -4.97 2.47
CA SER A 184 -12.06 -5.22 3.86
C SER A 184 -11.19 -4.49 4.88
N ASN A 185 -9.88 -4.40 4.65
CA ASN A 185 -9.00 -3.61 5.52
C ASN A 185 -9.28 -2.11 5.39
N ILE A 186 -9.49 -1.60 4.17
CA ILE A 186 -9.92 -0.21 3.98
C ILE A 186 -11.29 0.05 4.60
N PHE A 187 -12.25 -0.88 4.51
CA PHE A 187 -13.53 -0.75 5.20
C PHE A 187 -13.40 -0.86 6.72
N TYR A 188 -12.44 -1.62 7.25
CA TYR A 188 -12.14 -1.66 8.68
C TYR A 188 -11.57 -0.31 9.16
N HIS A 189 -10.63 0.27 8.41
CA HIS A 189 -10.11 1.62 8.64
C HIS A 189 -11.15 2.74 8.39
N GLY A 190 -12.06 2.54 7.43
CA GLY A 190 -13.13 3.48 7.10
C GLY A 190 -14.31 3.42 8.09
N LYS A 191 -14.58 2.27 8.71
CA LYS A 191 -15.59 2.14 9.78
C LYS A 191 -15.21 2.94 11.04
N SER A 192 -13.93 3.20 11.28
CA SER A 192 -13.49 4.16 12.31
C SER A 192 -13.72 5.64 11.93
N VAL A 193 -14.09 5.96 10.68
CA VAL A 193 -14.08 7.33 10.13
C VAL A 193 -15.40 7.74 9.44
N SER A 194 -16.54 7.08 9.73
CA SER A 194 -17.91 7.39 9.24
C SER A 194 -18.32 6.83 7.85
N PHE A 195 -19.62 6.52 7.72
CA PHE A 195 -20.29 5.83 6.60
C PHE A 195 -20.51 6.68 5.32
N ALA A 196 -20.02 7.92 5.24
CA ALA A 196 -20.37 8.84 4.17
C ALA A 196 -19.14 9.34 3.38
N VAL A 197 -18.41 8.43 2.74
CA VAL A 197 -17.37 8.82 1.78
C VAL A 197 -18.02 9.20 0.46
N LYS A 198 -18.21 10.51 0.22
CA LYS A 198 -18.54 11.08 -1.11
C LYS A 198 -17.23 11.40 -1.83
N TYR A 199 -17.13 11.08 -3.13
CA TYR A 199 -15.94 11.28 -3.95
C TYR A 199 -16.23 12.12 -5.20
N GLU A 200 -15.23 12.89 -5.65
CA GLU A 200 -15.19 13.55 -6.96
C GLU A 200 -14.06 12.94 -7.80
N VAL A 201 -14.17 12.94 -9.13
CA VAL A 201 -13.13 12.40 -10.03
C VAL A 201 -12.15 13.52 -10.36
N VAL A 202 -10.88 13.38 -10.01
CA VAL A 202 -9.83 14.34 -10.40
C VAL A 202 -8.79 13.64 -11.29
N ASN A 203 -8.62 14.14 -12.52
CA ASN A 203 -7.54 13.72 -13.41
C ASN A 203 -6.26 14.48 -13.06
N LYS A 204 -5.35 13.87 -12.29
CA LYS A 204 -3.98 14.40 -12.09
C LYS A 204 -3.14 14.09 -13.35
N ASN A 205 -2.72 15.13 -14.07
CA ASN A 205 -1.77 15.00 -15.18
C ASN A 205 -0.34 14.86 -14.62
N TRP A 206 0.22 13.65 -14.68
CA TRP A 206 1.60 13.40 -14.29
C TRP A 206 2.56 13.81 -15.41
N PRO A 207 3.67 14.51 -15.12
CA PRO A 207 4.67 14.83 -16.13
C PRO A 207 5.22 13.53 -16.75
N GLN A 208 5.28 13.49 -18.08
CA GLN A 208 5.90 12.40 -18.83
C GLN A 208 7.43 12.54 -18.70
N LEU A 209 8.10 11.43 -18.38
CA LEU A 209 9.56 11.34 -18.29
C LEU A 209 10.23 11.47 -19.67
#